data_AF-A0A915EXL0-F1
#
_entry.id   AF-A0A915EXL0-F1
#
_cell.length_a   1.000
_cell.length_b   1.000
_cell.length_c   1.000
_cell.angle_alpha   90.00
_cell.angle_beta   90.00
_cell.angle_gamma   90.00
#
_symmetry.space_group_name_H-M   'P 1'
#
loop_
_entity.id
_entity.type
_entity.pdbx_description
1 polymer ?
#
loop_
_entity_poly.entity_id
_entity_poly.type
_entity_poly.pdbx_seq_one_letter_code
_entity_poly.pdbx_strand_id
1 'polypeptide(L)'
;MDQGLSLTALSSFHNAVLDGDVVKVKAFLTTGLVKVDEPDEVNINLFSNCLQDGMTALLQACYRGNVEIAKLLVDSGADVNWSRHRQEYTALMFATLSGKLEIINFLLSCGAKPDMTNCLKRTAAEMASFVGNHFAAAQINTYIEKEELIQFTKKNTAENSQLSTDLVEPLHHLVTNLNFAPVKVFLYLSSAAGKSVLESWKNVVAVLEKLVGQHFTPQRTHEHIAIKLHLLCAMVRRAGEYLEAGIDGDDKEIKAVHEEKNVIALEPLIKNFLRGTDPHGLPKGQEAFLRKCLVSFPHAESTLWRQTVTQIGGVEVGQAPTCLTILENAINGFSSFSRSTSRDGIINEPCATCSDMPSYAKDLQVKWCSRCHEAAYCSVACQKLHWFTHKKYCPILKEHHESVARSQSREKAKPTEEEMSNFQEEISAYLPH
;
A
#
# COMPACT_ATOMS: atom_id res chain seq x y z
N MET A 1 -52.00 0.72 -7.97
CA MET A 1 -51.54 1.77 -7.04
C MET A 1 -50.16 1.47 -6.45
N ASP A 2 -49.65 0.24 -6.52
CA ASP A 2 -48.34 -0.13 -5.93
C ASP A 2 -47.09 0.32 -6.70
N GLN A 3 -47.13 0.45 -8.03
CA GLN A 3 -45.94 0.82 -8.82
C GLN A 3 -45.41 2.24 -8.52
N GLY A 4 -46.27 3.18 -8.13
CA GLY A 4 -45.87 4.57 -7.82
C GLY A 4 -45.21 4.77 -6.46
N LEU A 5 -45.53 3.90 -5.48
CA LEU A 5 -44.90 3.87 -4.15
C LEU A 5 -43.49 3.25 -4.21
N SER A 6 -43.30 2.25 -5.08
CA SER A 6 -41.99 1.62 -5.31
C SER A 6 -40.96 2.59 -5.94
N LEU A 7 -41.36 3.37 -6.95
CA LEU A 7 -40.49 4.34 -7.63
C LEU A 7 -40.05 5.52 -6.74
N THR A 8 -40.91 5.97 -5.82
CA THR A 8 -40.61 7.09 -4.89
C THR A 8 -39.75 6.65 -3.70
N ALA A 9 -39.94 5.42 -3.21
CA ALA A 9 -39.05 4.81 -2.22
C ALA A 9 -37.65 4.60 -2.79
N LEU A 10 -37.55 4.21 -4.07
CA LEU A 10 -36.28 3.95 -4.74
C LEU A 10 -35.45 5.22 -4.97
N SER A 11 -36.06 6.30 -5.45
CA SER A 11 -35.37 7.59 -5.57
C SER A 11 -34.90 8.13 -4.22
N SER A 12 -35.71 7.91 -3.17
CA SER A 12 -35.34 8.29 -1.79
C SER A 12 -34.17 7.46 -1.26
N PHE A 13 -34.12 6.16 -1.55
CA PHE A 13 -32.98 5.30 -1.24
C PHE A 13 -31.71 5.74 -1.98
N HIS A 14 -31.83 6.06 -3.27
CA HIS A 14 -30.71 6.55 -4.06
C HIS A 14 -30.15 7.86 -3.55
N ASN A 15 -31.01 8.81 -3.21
CA ASN A 15 -30.59 10.07 -2.60
C ASN A 15 -29.86 9.80 -1.27
N ALA A 16 -30.35 8.87 -0.45
CA ALA A 16 -29.64 8.48 0.77
C ALA A 16 -28.23 7.91 0.49
N VAL A 17 -28.06 7.09 -0.54
CA VAL A 17 -26.74 6.59 -0.97
C VAL A 17 -25.85 7.73 -1.49
N LEU A 18 -26.41 8.64 -2.30
CA LEU A 18 -25.71 9.79 -2.87
C LEU A 18 -25.24 10.78 -1.80
N ASP A 19 -26.09 11.02 -0.81
CA ASP A 19 -25.86 11.89 0.35
C ASP A 19 -24.93 11.26 1.38
N GLY A 20 -24.70 9.93 1.29
CA GLY A 20 -23.90 9.19 2.27
C GLY A 20 -24.62 8.94 3.59
N ASP A 21 -25.96 9.00 3.62
CA ASP A 21 -26.78 8.82 4.81
C ASP A 21 -26.92 7.33 5.17
N VAL A 22 -25.94 6.83 5.93
CA VAL A 22 -25.85 5.43 6.37
C VAL A 22 -27.10 4.97 7.11
N VAL A 23 -27.70 5.85 7.92
CA VAL A 23 -28.88 5.52 8.74
C VAL A 23 -30.09 5.30 7.85
N LYS A 24 -30.34 6.20 6.89
CA LYS A 24 -31.44 6.03 5.93
C LYS A 24 -31.22 4.81 5.05
N VAL A 25 -30.01 4.61 4.53
CA VAL A 25 -29.68 3.43 3.72
C VAL A 25 -29.98 2.15 4.49
N LYS A 26 -29.52 2.05 5.74
CA LYS A 26 -29.80 0.90 6.61
C LYS A 26 -31.30 0.72 6.85
N ALA A 27 -32.05 1.80 7.08
CA ALA A 27 -33.49 1.74 7.27
C ALA A 27 -34.21 1.18 6.03
N PHE A 28 -33.85 1.65 4.84
CA PHE A 28 -34.42 1.15 3.57
C PHE A 28 -34.09 -0.32 3.30
N LEU A 29 -32.88 -0.78 3.63
CA LEU A 29 -32.50 -2.19 3.46
C LEU A 29 -33.21 -3.10 4.48
N THR A 30 -33.45 -2.62 5.70
CA THR A 30 -34.10 -3.42 6.77
C THR A 30 -35.61 -3.57 6.55
N THR A 31 -36.27 -2.62 5.89
CA THR A 31 -37.72 -2.67 5.61
C THR A 31 -38.09 -3.64 4.48
N GLY A 32 -37.11 -4.24 3.79
CA GLY A 32 -37.35 -5.22 2.72
C GLY A 32 -37.95 -4.61 1.44
N LEU A 33 -37.95 -3.28 1.31
CA LEU A 33 -38.40 -2.56 0.12
C LEU A 33 -37.41 -2.66 -1.06
N VAL A 34 -36.21 -3.18 -0.81
CA VAL A 34 -35.14 -3.44 -1.78
C VAL A 34 -34.78 -4.92 -1.64
N LYS A 35 -34.95 -5.70 -2.71
CA LYS A 35 -34.65 -7.15 -2.72
C LYS A 35 -33.61 -7.49 -3.79
N VAL A 36 -33.01 -8.66 -3.67
CA VAL A 36 -32.03 -9.19 -4.62
C VAL A 36 -32.79 -9.96 -5.71
N ASP A 37 -32.56 -9.61 -6.98
CA ASP A 37 -32.92 -10.41 -8.16
C ASP A 37 -34.40 -10.79 -8.39
N GLU A 38 -35.33 -9.83 -8.28
CA GLU A 38 -36.66 -9.97 -8.91
C GLU A 38 -36.80 -9.04 -10.14
N PRO A 39 -37.28 -9.54 -11.30
CA PRO A 39 -37.37 -8.77 -12.54
C PRO A 39 -38.42 -7.64 -12.50
N ASP A 40 -39.37 -7.67 -11.56
CA ASP A 40 -40.49 -6.73 -11.44
C ASP A 40 -40.47 -5.90 -10.14
N GLU A 41 -39.45 -6.03 -9.27
CA GLU A 41 -39.26 -5.27 -8.03
C GLU A 41 -37.82 -4.72 -7.90
N VAL A 42 -37.61 -3.82 -6.92
CA VAL A 42 -36.37 -3.05 -6.72
C VAL A 42 -35.15 -3.95 -6.51
N ASN A 43 -34.40 -4.23 -7.59
CA ASN A 43 -33.16 -5.01 -7.56
C ASN A 43 -32.00 -4.14 -7.03
N ILE A 44 -31.32 -4.59 -5.97
CA ILE A 44 -30.14 -3.90 -5.40
C ILE A 44 -28.99 -3.67 -6.40
N ASN A 45 -28.93 -4.49 -7.46
CA ASN A 45 -28.00 -4.38 -8.58
C ASN A 45 -28.50 -3.44 -9.70
N LEU A 46 -29.75 -2.95 -9.64
CA LEU A 46 -30.33 -2.02 -10.61
C LEU A 46 -30.64 -0.68 -9.94
N PHE A 47 -29.90 0.36 -10.33
CA PHE A 47 -30.21 1.75 -9.94
C PHE A 47 -31.29 2.30 -10.88
N SER A 48 -32.55 2.31 -10.47
CA SER A 48 -33.59 2.91 -11.32
C SER A 48 -33.69 4.45 -11.17
N ASN A 49 -33.64 5.08 -12.36
CA ASN A 49 -34.02 6.44 -12.73
C ASN A 49 -33.14 7.65 -12.37
N CYS A 50 -31.85 7.44 -12.10
CA CYS A 50 -30.84 8.44 -12.47
C CYS A 50 -29.73 7.78 -13.31
N LEU A 51 -29.77 8.10 -14.61
CA LEU A 51 -28.81 7.83 -15.70
C LEU A 51 -28.94 6.45 -16.37
N GLN A 52 -29.17 6.49 -17.69
CA GLN A 52 -29.41 5.39 -18.64
C GLN A 52 -28.26 4.36 -18.76
N ASP A 53 -27.32 4.29 -17.82
CA ASP A 53 -25.99 3.71 -18.04
C ASP A 53 -25.66 2.52 -17.12
N GLY A 54 -26.61 1.95 -16.38
CA GLY A 54 -26.38 0.75 -15.56
C GLY A 54 -25.51 0.98 -14.32
N MET A 55 -25.54 2.19 -13.76
CA MET A 55 -24.97 2.50 -12.44
C MET A 55 -25.68 1.65 -11.36
N THR A 56 -25.00 1.27 -10.27
CA THR A 56 -25.65 0.58 -9.12
C THR A 56 -25.41 1.36 -7.83
N ALA A 57 -26.21 1.10 -6.79
CA ALA A 57 -25.97 1.70 -5.47
C ALA A 57 -24.56 1.38 -4.94
N LEU A 58 -24.06 0.16 -5.21
CA LEU A 58 -22.71 -0.25 -4.83
C LEU A 58 -21.65 0.52 -5.63
N LEU A 59 -21.82 0.67 -6.95
CA LEU A 59 -20.90 1.49 -7.77
C LEU A 59 -20.82 2.92 -7.25
N GLN A 60 -21.96 3.51 -6.86
CA GLN A 60 -22.03 4.86 -6.33
C GLN A 60 -21.35 4.99 -4.95
N ALA A 61 -21.58 4.04 -4.05
CA ALA A 61 -20.91 3.99 -2.76
C ALA A 61 -19.39 3.85 -2.92
N CYS A 62 -18.96 3.03 -3.89
CA CYS A 62 -17.54 2.82 -4.21
C CYS A 62 -16.89 4.08 -4.78
N TYR A 63 -17.56 4.77 -5.71
CA TYR A 63 -17.10 6.04 -6.26
C TYR A 63 -16.90 7.12 -5.18
N ARG A 64 -17.83 7.20 -4.21
CA ARG A 64 -17.71 8.10 -3.05
C ARG A 64 -16.70 7.61 -2.00
N GLY A 65 -16.27 6.36 -2.11
CA GLY A 65 -15.48 5.65 -1.10
C GLY A 65 -16.16 5.61 0.26
N ASN A 66 -17.47 5.34 0.28
CA ASN A 66 -18.25 5.14 1.50
C ASN A 66 -18.28 3.64 1.84
N VAL A 67 -17.33 3.22 2.68
CA VAL A 67 -17.15 1.81 3.07
C VAL A 67 -18.35 1.28 3.87
N GLU A 68 -18.98 2.12 4.69
CA GLU A 68 -20.10 1.71 5.54
C GLU A 68 -21.34 1.40 4.70
N ILE A 69 -21.66 2.24 3.71
CA ILE A 69 -22.74 1.96 2.76
C ILE A 69 -22.40 0.75 1.89
N ALA A 70 -21.16 0.65 1.40
CA ALA A 70 -20.75 -0.51 0.59
C ALA A 70 -20.90 -1.83 1.36
N LYS A 71 -20.53 -1.87 2.65
CA LYS A 71 -20.76 -3.01 3.55
C LYS A 71 -22.23 -3.37 3.63
N LEU A 72 -23.10 -2.40 3.95
CA LEU A 72 -24.55 -2.64 4.04
C LEU A 72 -25.13 -3.21 2.74
N LEU A 73 -24.68 -2.72 1.59
CA LEU A 73 -25.15 -3.19 0.28
C LEU A 73 -24.68 -4.62 -0.02
N VAL A 74 -23.41 -4.94 0.22
CA VAL A 74 -22.86 -6.29 0.01
C VAL A 74 -23.48 -7.30 0.98
N ASP A 75 -23.64 -6.92 2.26
CA ASP A 75 -24.33 -7.74 3.27
C ASP A 75 -25.80 -8.00 2.89
N SER A 76 -26.41 -7.08 2.12
CA SER A 76 -27.77 -7.22 1.58
C SER A 76 -27.81 -7.93 0.22
N GLY A 77 -26.70 -8.51 -0.24
CA GLY A 77 -26.62 -9.33 -1.45
C GLY A 77 -26.29 -8.59 -2.75
N ALA A 78 -25.74 -7.38 -2.69
CA ALA A 78 -25.22 -6.70 -3.88
C ALA A 78 -24.05 -7.48 -4.50
N ASP A 79 -24.09 -7.68 -5.82
CA ASP A 79 -23.02 -8.37 -6.55
C ASP A 79 -21.80 -7.44 -6.71
N VAL A 80 -20.73 -7.80 -5.99
CA VAL A 80 -19.45 -7.09 -6.00
C VAL A 80 -18.80 -7.04 -7.39
N ASN A 81 -19.08 -8.05 -8.22
CA ASN A 81 -18.53 -8.20 -9.56
C ASN A 81 -19.51 -7.80 -10.66
N TRP A 82 -20.59 -7.10 -10.30
CA TRP A 82 -21.57 -6.62 -11.28
C TRP A 82 -20.91 -5.70 -12.31
N SER A 83 -21.05 -6.04 -13.59
CA SER A 83 -20.39 -5.33 -14.71
C SER A 83 -21.36 -4.92 -15.83
N ARG A 84 -22.67 -4.87 -15.57
CA ARG A 84 -23.67 -4.43 -16.57
C ARG A 84 -23.77 -2.91 -16.72
N HIS A 85 -22.85 -2.16 -16.12
CA HIS A 85 -22.65 -0.75 -16.44
C HIS A 85 -22.35 -0.59 -17.94
N ARG A 86 -22.77 0.52 -18.56
CA ARG A 86 -22.63 0.77 -20.00
C ARG A 86 -21.18 0.70 -20.49
N GLN A 87 -20.23 1.06 -19.63
CA GLN A 87 -18.80 0.97 -19.91
C GLN A 87 -18.16 -0.29 -19.29
N GLU A 88 -18.96 -1.22 -18.79
CA GLU A 88 -18.52 -2.45 -18.11
C GLU A 88 -17.65 -2.17 -16.87
N TYR A 89 -17.93 -1.08 -16.15
CA TYR A 89 -17.22 -0.75 -14.92
C TYR A 89 -17.75 -1.57 -13.75
N THR A 90 -16.83 -2.12 -12.97
CA THR A 90 -17.13 -2.86 -11.73
C THR A 90 -17.01 -1.96 -10.51
N ALA A 91 -17.46 -2.45 -9.34
CA ALA A 91 -17.30 -1.75 -8.07
C ALA A 91 -15.83 -1.42 -7.76
N LEU A 92 -14.92 -2.35 -8.08
CA LEU A 92 -13.49 -2.17 -7.86
C LEU A 92 -12.93 -1.03 -8.72
N MET A 93 -13.36 -0.89 -9.99
CA MET A 93 -12.94 0.23 -10.86
C MET A 93 -13.45 1.59 -10.38
N PHE A 94 -14.66 1.67 -9.83
CA PHE A 94 -15.15 2.92 -9.25
C PHE A 94 -14.44 3.25 -7.93
N ALA A 95 -14.09 2.23 -7.13
CA ALA A 95 -13.34 2.42 -5.89
C ALA A 95 -11.97 3.09 -6.14
N THR A 96 -11.29 2.79 -7.26
CA THR A 96 -10.00 3.42 -7.57
C THR A 96 -10.11 4.92 -7.84
N LEU A 97 -11.28 5.39 -8.31
CA LEU A 97 -11.56 6.82 -8.52
C LEU A 97 -11.76 7.58 -7.21
N SER A 98 -12.11 6.89 -6.12
CA SER A 98 -12.38 7.51 -4.83
C SER A 98 -11.12 7.98 -4.09
N GLY A 99 -9.94 7.46 -4.44
CA GLY A 99 -8.70 7.74 -3.72
C GLY A 99 -8.56 7.00 -2.38
N LYS A 100 -9.53 6.18 -1.96
CA LYS A 100 -9.55 5.57 -0.63
C LYS A 100 -9.21 4.07 -0.68
N LEU A 101 -8.12 3.67 -0.03
CA LEU A 101 -7.71 2.26 0.03
C LEU A 101 -8.68 1.38 0.81
N GLU A 102 -9.38 1.93 1.81
CA GLU A 102 -10.31 1.17 2.67
C GLU A 102 -11.43 0.50 1.87
N ILE A 103 -12.00 1.20 0.87
CA ILE A 103 -13.05 0.63 0.02
C ILE A 103 -12.50 -0.45 -0.92
N ILE A 104 -11.27 -0.28 -1.42
CA ILE A 104 -10.60 -1.26 -2.28
C ILE A 104 -10.34 -2.54 -1.48
N ASN A 105 -9.79 -2.42 -0.27
CA ASN A 105 -9.53 -3.55 0.63
C ASN A 105 -10.81 -4.29 0.99
N PHE A 106 -11.88 -3.56 1.26
CA PHE A 106 -13.19 -4.16 1.52
C PHE A 106 -13.68 -4.97 0.32
N LEU A 107 -13.71 -4.39 -0.89
CA LEU A 107 -14.17 -5.09 -2.09
C LEU A 107 -13.33 -6.33 -2.40
N LEU A 108 -12.00 -6.22 -2.32
CA LEU A 108 -11.09 -7.36 -2.51
C LEU A 108 -11.35 -8.47 -1.48
N SER A 109 -11.61 -8.12 -0.21
CA SER A 109 -11.99 -9.09 0.83
C SER A 109 -13.34 -9.77 0.59
N CYS A 110 -14.21 -9.14 -0.21
CA CYS A 110 -15.50 -9.70 -0.63
C CYS A 110 -15.41 -10.45 -1.98
N GLY A 111 -14.21 -10.71 -2.50
CA GLY A 111 -14.01 -11.47 -3.75
C GLY A 111 -14.19 -10.63 -5.02
N ALA A 112 -13.92 -9.32 -4.97
CA ALA A 112 -13.82 -8.51 -6.18
C ALA A 112 -12.69 -9.00 -7.09
N LYS A 113 -13.02 -9.25 -8.35
CA LYS A 113 -12.08 -9.78 -9.35
C LYS A 113 -11.21 -8.66 -9.94
N PRO A 114 -9.89 -8.66 -9.71
CA PRO A 114 -9.00 -7.59 -10.15
C PRO A 114 -8.72 -7.60 -11.66
N ASP A 115 -8.91 -8.74 -12.32
CA ASP A 115 -8.64 -9.00 -13.73
C ASP A 115 -9.81 -8.67 -14.67
N MET A 116 -10.99 -8.33 -14.12
CA MET A 116 -12.11 -7.87 -14.92
C MET A 116 -11.74 -6.59 -15.67
N THR A 117 -12.12 -6.51 -16.93
CA THR A 117 -11.85 -5.37 -17.80
C THR A 117 -13.11 -4.64 -18.21
N ASN A 118 -13.01 -3.33 -18.35
CA ASN A 118 -14.05 -2.51 -18.93
C ASN A 118 -14.11 -2.62 -20.48
N CYS A 119 -14.99 -1.84 -21.11
CA CYS A 119 -15.12 -1.82 -22.57
C CYS A 119 -13.84 -1.35 -23.31
N LEU A 120 -12.92 -0.67 -22.62
CA LEU A 120 -11.61 -0.25 -23.12
C LEU A 120 -10.51 -1.28 -22.85
N LYS A 121 -10.86 -2.48 -22.39
CA LYS A 121 -9.93 -3.55 -22.00
C LYS A 121 -8.96 -3.15 -20.89
N ARG A 122 -9.39 -2.25 -20.00
CA ARG A 122 -8.61 -1.83 -18.84
C ARG A 122 -9.12 -2.47 -17.56
N THR A 123 -8.18 -2.97 -16.75
CA THR A 123 -8.40 -3.47 -15.39
C THR A 123 -8.53 -2.33 -14.39
N ALA A 124 -8.95 -2.65 -13.16
CA ALA A 124 -9.02 -1.66 -12.09
C ALA A 124 -7.63 -1.07 -11.72
N ALA A 125 -6.56 -1.87 -11.73
CA ALA A 125 -5.22 -1.38 -11.43
C ALA A 125 -4.68 -0.41 -12.52
N GLU A 126 -4.99 -0.67 -13.78
CA GLU A 126 -4.64 0.24 -14.89
C GLU A 126 -5.43 1.55 -14.81
N MET A 127 -6.72 1.48 -14.45
CA MET A 127 -7.54 2.66 -14.20
C MET A 127 -7.00 3.49 -13.03
N ALA A 128 -6.62 2.85 -11.92
CA ALA A 128 -5.98 3.49 -10.78
C ALA A 128 -4.70 4.23 -11.19
N SER A 129 -3.84 3.57 -11.97
CA SER A 129 -2.60 4.16 -12.48
C SER A 129 -2.87 5.35 -13.40
N PHE A 130 -3.88 5.27 -14.27
CA PHE A 130 -4.25 6.35 -15.19
C PHE A 130 -4.73 7.61 -14.46
N VAL A 131 -5.43 7.46 -13.34
CA VAL A 131 -5.89 8.60 -12.52
C VAL A 131 -4.86 9.07 -11.49
N GLY A 132 -3.66 8.48 -11.48
CA GLY A 132 -2.58 8.81 -10.54
C GLY A 132 -2.76 8.24 -9.13
N ASN A 133 -3.68 7.31 -8.94
CA ASN A 133 -3.88 6.61 -7.66
C ASN A 133 -2.99 5.36 -7.59
N HIS A 134 -1.68 5.59 -7.47
CA HIS A 134 -0.67 4.53 -7.51
C HIS A 134 -0.83 3.51 -6.38
N PHE A 135 -1.19 3.95 -5.17
CA PHE A 135 -1.42 3.03 -4.04
C PHE A 135 -2.61 2.10 -4.26
N ALA A 136 -3.67 2.56 -4.93
CA ALA A 136 -4.78 1.69 -5.31
C ALA A 136 -4.33 0.63 -6.32
N ALA A 137 -3.55 1.02 -7.33
CA ALA A 137 -2.97 0.08 -8.29
C ALA A 137 -2.08 -0.96 -7.58
N ALA A 138 -1.21 -0.50 -6.69
CA ALA A 138 -0.34 -1.32 -5.86
C ALA A 138 -1.11 -2.33 -5.00
N GLN A 139 -2.17 -1.85 -4.34
CA GLN A 139 -2.98 -2.69 -3.47
C GLN A 139 -3.66 -3.80 -4.27
N ILE A 140 -4.24 -3.46 -5.43
CA ILE A 140 -4.89 -4.43 -6.32
C ILE A 140 -3.85 -5.42 -6.88
N ASN A 141 -2.70 -4.94 -7.36
CA ASN A 141 -1.67 -5.77 -7.97
C ASN A 141 -0.92 -6.68 -6.98
N THR A 142 -0.96 -6.36 -5.68
CA THR A 142 -0.25 -7.11 -4.63
C THR A 142 -1.18 -7.78 -3.62
N TYR A 143 -2.49 -7.79 -3.88
CA TYR A 143 -3.48 -8.44 -3.03
C TYR A 143 -3.43 -9.96 -3.19
N ILE A 144 -3.49 -10.66 -2.05
CA ILE A 144 -3.61 -12.12 -1.98
C ILE A 144 -4.96 -12.42 -1.34
N GLU A 145 -5.73 -13.31 -1.96
CA GLU A 145 -6.98 -13.74 -1.37
C GLU A 145 -6.70 -14.63 -0.16
N LYS A 146 -7.49 -14.47 0.91
CA LYS A 146 -7.31 -15.26 2.13
C LYS A 146 -7.44 -16.77 1.87
N GLU A 147 -8.27 -17.17 0.90
CA GLU A 147 -8.43 -18.57 0.50
C GLU A 147 -7.14 -19.19 -0.06
N GLU A 148 -6.28 -18.39 -0.70
CA GLU A 148 -4.95 -18.83 -1.18
C GLU A 148 -4.02 -19.21 -0.02
N LEU A 149 -4.27 -18.72 1.19
CA LEU A 149 -3.54 -19.14 2.39
C LEU A 149 -4.23 -20.32 3.10
N ILE A 150 -5.57 -20.34 3.10
CA ILE A 150 -6.36 -21.41 3.73
C ILE A 150 -6.04 -22.78 3.11
N GLN A 151 -5.72 -22.85 1.81
CA GLN A 151 -5.34 -24.11 1.18
C GLN A 151 -4.16 -24.82 1.87
N PHE A 152 -3.21 -24.07 2.46
CA PHE A 152 -2.05 -24.61 3.16
C PHE A 152 -2.37 -25.16 4.56
N THR A 153 -3.59 -25.00 5.05
CA THR A 153 -4.06 -25.61 6.31
C THR A 153 -4.57 -27.04 6.14
N LYS A 154 -4.78 -27.48 4.89
CA LYS A 154 -5.34 -28.81 4.56
C LYS A 154 -4.32 -29.91 4.83
N LYS A 155 -4.77 -31.06 5.36
CA LYS A 155 -3.93 -32.22 5.76
C LYS A 155 -3.08 -32.84 4.64
N ASN A 156 -3.42 -32.60 3.37
CA ASN A 156 -2.68 -33.13 2.22
C ASN A 156 -1.53 -32.21 1.75
N THR A 157 -1.29 -31.10 2.47
CA THR A 157 -0.18 -30.20 2.20
C THR A 157 1.12 -30.85 2.64
N ALA A 158 2.22 -30.66 1.88
CA ALA A 158 3.53 -31.14 2.30
C ALA A 158 3.88 -30.61 3.69
N GLU A 159 4.39 -31.48 4.57
CA GLU A 159 4.58 -31.22 6.01
C GLU A 159 5.36 -29.92 6.28
N ASN A 160 6.36 -29.62 5.44
CA ASN A 160 7.18 -28.41 5.53
C ASN A 160 6.47 -27.10 5.19
N SER A 161 5.25 -27.14 4.66
CA SER A 161 4.47 -25.98 4.20
C SER A 161 3.05 -25.98 4.74
N GLN A 162 2.74 -26.88 5.68
CA GLN A 162 1.45 -26.91 6.33
C GLN A 162 1.37 -25.77 7.35
N LEU A 163 0.29 -24.99 7.31
CA LEU A 163 0.01 -23.91 8.25
C LEU A 163 -1.04 -24.35 9.26
N SER A 164 -0.93 -23.84 10.49
CA SER A 164 -2.02 -23.90 11.45
C SER A 164 -3.09 -22.84 11.11
N THR A 165 -4.35 -23.10 11.47
CA THR A 165 -5.48 -22.23 11.11
C THR A 165 -5.39 -20.83 11.74
N ASP A 166 -4.79 -20.73 12.92
CA ASP A 166 -4.54 -19.47 13.63
C ASP A 166 -3.45 -18.61 12.97
N LEU A 167 -2.58 -19.20 12.11
CA LEU A 167 -1.56 -18.46 11.37
C LEU A 167 -2.10 -17.74 10.13
N VAL A 168 -3.26 -18.15 9.62
CA VAL A 168 -3.80 -17.62 8.36
C VAL A 168 -4.04 -16.12 8.45
N GLU A 169 -4.66 -15.64 9.54
CA GLU A 169 -4.99 -14.22 9.70
C GLU A 169 -3.74 -13.34 9.87
N PRO A 170 -2.79 -13.65 10.79
CA PRO A 170 -1.51 -12.96 10.85
C PRO A 170 -0.75 -12.93 9.52
N LEU A 171 -0.66 -14.07 8.83
CA LEU A 171 0.06 -14.14 7.56
C LEU A 171 -0.65 -13.34 6.47
N HIS A 172 -1.98 -13.38 6.41
CA HIS A 172 -2.78 -12.59 5.46
C HIS A 172 -2.55 -11.09 5.68
N HIS A 173 -2.54 -10.63 6.94
CA HIS A 173 -2.23 -9.25 7.28
C HIS A 173 -0.81 -8.85 6.86
N LEU A 174 0.19 -9.74 7.02
CA LEU A 174 1.56 -9.48 6.58
C LEU A 174 1.67 -9.30 5.06
N VAL A 175 1.09 -10.22 4.28
CA VAL A 175 1.25 -10.23 2.81
C VAL A 175 0.42 -9.15 2.10
N THR A 176 -0.72 -8.75 2.68
CA THR A 176 -1.60 -7.72 2.11
C THR A 176 -1.19 -6.28 2.46
N ASN A 177 -0.23 -6.09 3.37
CA ASN A 177 0.25 -4.75 3.73
C ASN A 177 1.07 -4.12 2.59
N LEU A 178 0.79 -2.86 2.23
CA LEU A 178 1.57 -2.13 1.22
C LEU A 178 3.00 -1.83 1.67
N ASN A 179 3.19 -1.64 2.98
CA ASN A 179 4.49 -1.35 3.53
C ASN A 179 5.26 -2.66 3.80
N PHE A 180 6.13 -3.01 2.86
CA PHE A 180 7.02 -4.16 2.94
C PHE A 180 8.46 -3.76 3.35
N ALA A 181 8.68 -2.58 3.93
CA ALA A 181 10.00 -2.17 4.39
C ALA A 181 10.51 -3.15 5.49
N PRO A 182 11.80 -3.56 5.46
CA PRO A 182 12.33 -4.53 6.42
C PRO A 182 12.04 -4.20 7.89
N VAL A 183 12.18 -2.92 8.26
CA VAL A 183 11.93 -2.48 9.64
C VAL A 183 10.46 -2.60 10.02
N LYS A 184 9.52 -2.27 9.11
CA LYS A 184 8.08 -2.45 9.35
C LYS A 184 7.74 -3.93 9.56
N VAL A 185 8.28 -4.80 8.71
CA VAL A 185 8.07 -6.25 8.79
C VAL A 185 8.60 -6.78 10.11
N PHE A 186 9.82 -6.42 10.52
CA PHE A 186 10.39 -6.86 11.80
C PHE A 186 9.61 -6.32 13.02
N LEU A 187 9.12 -5.07 12.97
CA LEU A 187 8.25 -4.53 14.01
C LEU A 187 6.93 -5.32 14.11
N TYR A 188 6.33 -5.68 12.97
CA TYR A 188 5.14 -6.52 12.94
C TYR A 188 5.41 -7.91 13.52
N LEU A 189 6.48 -8.58 13.09
CA LEU A 189 6.85 -9.91 13.58
C LEU A 189 7.19 -9.93 15.08
N SER A 190 7.66 -8.81 15.63
CA SER A 190 7.90 -8.65 17.08
C SER A 190 6.64 -8.31 17.89
N SER A 191 5.54 -7.98 17.22
CA SER A 191 4.27 -7.62 17.85
C SER A 191 3.46 -8.85 18.22
N ALA A 192 2.50 -8.70 19.14
CA ALA A 192 1.58 -9.78 19.50
C ALA A 192 0.81 -10.35 18.28
N ALA A 193 0.53 -9.51 17.28
CA ALA A 193 -0.19 -9.91 16.07
C ALA A 193 0.66 -10.71 15.09
N GLY A 194 1.99 -10.54 15.09
CA GLY A 194 2.92 -11.22 14.17
C GLY A 194 3.78 -12.29 14.83
N LYS A 195 3.71 -12.44 16.16
CA LYS A 195 4.51 -13.39 16.94
C LYS A 195 4.43 -14.82 16.39
N SER A 196 3.21 -15.29 16.12
CA SER A 196 2.95 -16.65 15.63
C SER A 196 3.54 -16.91 14.23
N VAL A 197 3.58 -15.88 13.37
CA VAL A 197 4.24 -15.94 12.05
C VAL A 197 5.73 -16.23 12.21
N LEU A 198 6.36 -15.59 13.19
CA LEU A 198 7.80 -15.74 13.45
C LEU A 198 8.13 -17.05 14.18
N GLU A 199 7.27 -17.52 15.09
CA GLU A 199 7.42 -18.84 15.73
C GLU A 199 7.36 -19.97 14.69
N SER A 200 6.51 -19.83 13.66
CA SER A 200 6.34 -20.81 12.58
C SER A 200 7.09 -20.41 11.29
N TRP A 201 8.19 -19.66 11.41
CA TRP A 201 8.82 -18.99 10.26
C TRP A 201 9.25 -19.94 9.14
N LYS A 202 9.67 -21.18 9.44
CA LYS A 202 10.10 -22.19 8.44
C LYS A 202 8.93 -22.58 7.52
N ASN A 203 7.78 -22.88 8.10
CA ASN A 203 6.55 -23.19 7.36
C ASN A 203 6.07 -21.97 6.57
N VAL A 204 6.10 -20.79 7.19
CA VAL A 204 5.72 -19.53 6.52
C VAL A 204 6.61 -19.26 5.32
N VAL A 205 7.93 -19.40 5.45
CA VAL A 205 8.89 -19.24 4.35
C VAL A 205 8.58 -20.21 3.21
N ALA A 206 8.35 -21.50 3.51
CA ALA A 206 8.01 -22.49 2.50
C ALA A 206 6.69 -22.17 1.76
N VAL A 207 5.70 -21.62 2.47
CA VAL A 207 4.45 -21.15 1.86
C VAL A 207 4.69 -19.93 0.96
N LEU A 208 5.45 -18.93 1.43
CA LEU A 208 5.76 -17.74 0.64
C LEU A 208 6.52 -18.10 -0.64
N GLU A 209 7.48 -19.03 -0.58
CA GLU A 209 8.20 -19.51 -1.78
C GLU A 209 7.26 -20.21 -2.77
N LYS A 210 6.30 -21.00 -2.29
CA LYS A 210 5.28 -21.61 -3.16
C LYS A 210 4.38 -20.56 -3.81
N LEU A 211 3.97 -19.54 -3.05
CA LEU A 211 3.16 -18.44 -3.57
C LEU A 211 3.91 -17.64 -4.64
N VAL A 212 5.21 -17.39 -4.47
CA VAL A 212 6.04 -16.75 -5.51
C VAL A 212 5.93 -17.51 -6.84
N GLY A 213 6.09 -18.84 -6.81
CA GLY A 213 5.97 -19.68 -8.01
C GLY A 213 4.54 -19.76 -8.58
N GLN A 214 3.51 -19.64 -7.74
CA GLN A 214 2.11 -19.65 -8.20
C GLN A 214 1.70 -18.34 -8.89
N HIS A 215 2.22 -17.21 -8.43
CA HIS A 215 1.92 -15.90 -9.01
C HIS A 215 2.82 -15.51 -10.18
N PHE A 216 3.88 -16.27 -10.44
CA PHE A 216 4.76 -16.08 -11.57
C PHE A 216 4.79 -17.33 -12.45
N THR A 217 3.85 -17.38 -13.41
CA THR A 217 3.75 -18.46 -14.41
C THR A 217 3.67 -17.86 -15.82
N PRO A 218 3.96 -18.63 -16.88
CA PRO A 218 3.85 -18.13 -18.25
C PRO A 218 2.45 -17.62 -18.62
N GLN A 219 1.40 -18.11 -17.95
CA GLN A 219 0.00 -17.72 -18.16
C GLN A 219 -0.47 -16.62 -17.21
N ARG A 220 0.21 -16.44 -16.06
CA ARG A 220 -0.15 -15.47 -15.01
C ARG A 220 1.13 -14.81 -14.51
N THR A 221 1.46 -13.65 -15.07
CA THR A 221 2.68 -12.88 -14.76
C THR A 221 2.38 -11.74 -13.80
N HIS A 222 2.08 -12.06 -12.53
CA HIS A 222 1.84 -11.03 -11.52
C HIS A 222 3.20 -10.59 -10.93
N GLU A 223 3.96 -9.80 -11.67
CA GLU A 223 5.35 -9.47 -11.31
C GLU A 223 5.46 -8.75 -9.95
N HIS A 224 4.57 -7.78 -9.70
CA HIS A 224 4.56 -6.99 -8.47
C HIS A 224 4.42 -7.86 -7.21
N ILE A 225 3.45 -8.78 -7.21
CA ILE A 225 3.17 -9.63 -6.05
C ILE A 225 4.27 -10.67 -5.83
N ALA A 226 4.81 -11.26 -6.91
CA ALA A 226 5.88 -12.24 -6.83
C ALA A 226 7.16 -11.64 -6.21
N ILE A 227 7.55 -10.44 -6.65
CA ILE A 227 8.71 -9.73 -6.08
C ILE A 227 8.45 -9.38 -4.61
N LYS A 228 7.27 -8.84 -4.29
CA LYS A 228 6.90 -8.50 -2.90
C LYS A 228 6.94 -9.72 -1.98
N LEU A 229 6.34 -10.84 -2.40
CA LEU A 229 6.35 -12.10 -1.66
C LEU A 229 7.75 -12.63 -1.43
N HIS A 230 8.64 -12.54 -2.43
CA HIS A 230 10.04 -12.92 -2.30
C HIS A 230 10.78 -12.05 -1.28
N LEU A 231 10.54 -10.74 -1.27
CA LEU A 231 11.10 -9.83 -0.26
C LEU A 231 10.60 -10.20 1.15
N LEU A 232 9.29 -10.43 1.31
CA LEU A 232 8.71 -10.85 2.58
C LEU A 232 9.29 -12.20 3.05
N CYS A 233 9.44 -13.16 2.15
CA CYS A 233 10.09 -14.45 2.42
C CYS A 233 11.49 -14.26 3.00
N ALA A 234 12.32 -13.44 2.36
CA ALA A 234 13.67 -13.16 2.83
C ALA A 234 13.69 -12.46 4.20
N MET A 235 12.74 -11.54 4.46
CA MET A 235 12.64 -10.84 5.75
C MET A 235 12.20 -11.79 6.88
N VAL A 236 11.17 -12.61 6.67
CA VAL A 236 10.71 -13.61 7.65
C VAL A 236 11.84 -14.61 7.96
N ARG A 237 12.52 -15.11 6.92
CA ARG A 237 13.70 -15.98 7.07
C ARG A 237 14.77 -15.31 7.91
N ARG A 238 15.13 -14.06 7.60
CA ARG A 238 16.19 -13.34 8.31
C ARG A 238 15.86 -13.11 9.78
N ALA A 239 14.60 -12.83 10.10
CA ALA A 239 14.14 -12.69 11.47
C ALA A 239 14.18 -14.03 12.22
N GLY A 240 13.73 -15.12 11.59
CA GLY A 240 13.78 -16.47 12.16
C GLY A 240 15.20 -16.96 12.44
N GLU A 241 16.10 -16.83 11.45
CA GLU A 241 17.52 -17.18 11.60
C GLU A 241 18.21 -16.37 12.71
N TYR A 242 17.84 -15.09 12.87
CA TYR A 242 18.38 -14.25 13.95
C TYR A 242 17.98 -14.76 15.34
N LEU A 243 16.74 -15.23 15.50
CA LEU A 243 16.30 -15.82 16.76
C LEU A 243 16.99 -17.16 17.03
N GLU A 244 17.06 -18.06 16.04
CA GLU A 244 17.73 -19.35 16.20
C GLU A 244 19.21 -19.17 16.57
N ALA A 245 19.93 -18.28 15.87
CA ALA A 245 21.33 -18.00 16.16
C ALA A 245 21.58 -17.38 17.55
N GLY A 246 20.61 -16.65 18.10
CA GLY A 246 20.68 -16.08 19.46
C GLY A 246 20.26 -17.04 20.57
N ILE A 247 19.36 -18.00 20.26
CA ILE A 247 18.97 -19.09 21.17
C ILE A 247 20.12 -20.11 21.28
N ASP A 248 20.76 -20.44 20.17
CA ASP A 248 21.86 -21.42 20.12
C ASP A 248 23.25 -20.81 20.37
N GLY A 249 23.41 -19.48 20.25
CA GLY A 249 24.68 -18.76 20.46
C GLY A 249 24.90 -18.20 21.87
N ASP A 250 26.13 -17.80 22.20
CA ASP A 250 26.55 -17.22 23.50
C ASP A 250 26.07 -15.77 23.75
N ASP A 251 25.12 -15.27 22.96
CA ASP A 251 24.62 -13.88 23.06
C ASP A 251 23.70 -13.70 24.28
N LYS A 252 24.31 -13.39 25.43
CA LYS A 252 23.66 -13.28 26.74
C LYS A 252 22.51 -12.25 26.77
N GLU A 253 22.54 -11.23 25.92
CA GLU A 253 21.48 -10.20 25.87
C GLU A 253 20.17 -10.76 25.27
N ILE A 254 20.24 -11.61 24.24
CA ILE A 254 19.04 -12.17 23.59
C ILE A 254 18.38 -13.23 24.50
N LYS A 255 19.19 -14.06 25.17
CA LYS A 255 18.72 -15.10 26.11
C LYS A 255 17.96 -14.51 27.30
N ALA A 256 18.52 -13.48 27.95
CA ALA A 256 17.88 -12.85 29.11
C ALA A 256 16.53 -12.19 28.80
N VAL A 257 16.37 -11.62 27.59
CA VAL A 257 15.11 -10.96 27.19
C VAL A 257 14.01 -11.98 26.84
N HIS A 258 14.38 -13.15 26.29
CA HIS A 258 13.44 -14.22 26.00
C HIS A 258 12.84 -14.82 27.29
N GLU A 259 13.66 -14.99 28.33
CA GLU A 259 13.27 -15.61 29.60
C GLU A 259 12.38 -14.72 30.47
N GLU A 260 12.53 -13.38 30.44
CA GLU A 260 11.82 -12.49 31.36
C GLU A 260 10.47 -11.96 30.84
N LYS A 261 10.20 -11.91 29.52
CA LYS A 261 9.06 -11.12 28.99
C LYS A 261 8.14 -11.78 27.98
N ASN A 262 8.40 -12.99 27.48
CA ASN A 262 7.55 -13.61 26.44
C ASN A 262 7.40 -12.71 25.17
N VAL A 263 8.32 -11.74 25.00
CA VAL A 263 8.39 -10.75 23.90
C VAL A 263 9.54 -11.14 23.00
N ILE A 264 9.25 -11.35 21.72
CA ILE A 264 10.29 -11.57 20.72
C ILE A 264 11.03 -10.25 20.49
N ALA A 265 12.32 -10.20 20.79
CA ALA A 265 13.13 -8.98 20.68
C ALA A 265 13.94 -8.94 19.37
N LEU A 266 13.37 -8.34 18.31
CA LEU A 266 14.13 -8.01 17.10
C LEU A 266 14.77 -6.60 17.14
N GLU A 267 14.70 -5.88 18.27
CA GLU A 267 15.22 -4.51 18.36
C GLU A 267 16.70 -4.37 17.95
N PRO A 268 17.63 -5.26 18.38
CA PRO A 268 19.03 -5.15 17.95
C PRO A 268 19.21 -5.42 16.45
N LEU A 269 18.45 -6.36 15.88
CA LEU A 269 18.41 -6.61 14.43
C LEU A 269 17.90 -5.36 13.69
N ILE A 270 16.82 -4.75 14.16
CA ILE A 270 16.26 -3.52 13.58
C ILE A 270 17.27 -2.38 13.64
N LYS A 271 17.94 -2.19 14.79
CA LYS A 271 19.00 -1.18 14.94
C LYS A 271 20.15 -1.43 13.95
N ASN A 272 20.49 -2.68 13.67
CA ASN A 272 21.50 -2.99 12.63
C ASN A 272 21.05 -2.51 11.24
N PHE A 273 19.78 -2.73 10.89
CA PHE A 273 19.20 -2.27 9.63
C PHE A 273 19.11 -0.74 9.54
N LEU A 274 18.92 -0.06 10.67
CA LEU A 274 18.85 1.40 10.77
C LEU A 274 20.20 2.10 10.93
N ARG A 275 21.34 1.38 10.94
CA ARG A 275 22.66 2.02 11.02
C ARG A 275 22.90 2.86 9.78
N GLY A 276 23.00 4.17 9.99
CA GLY A 276 23.26 5.13 8.92
C GLY A 276 24.72 5.13 8.46
N THR A 277 24.93 5.44 7.19
CA THR A 277 26.25 5.70 6.60
C THR A 277 26.49 7.17 6.31
N ASP A 278 27.74 7.58 6.36
CA ASP A 278 28.14 8.91 5.94
C ASP A 278 27.91 9.09 4.42
N PRO A 279 27.57 10.30 3.94
CA PRO A 279 27.38 11.52 4.75
C PRO A 279 25.93 11.73 5.25
N HIS A 280 24.94 11.05 4.69
CA HIS A 280 23.51 11.40 4.90
C HIS A 280 22.76 10.52 5.91
N GLY A 281 23.41 9.51 6.47
CA GLY A 281 22.81 8.60 7.44
C GLY A 281 21.89 7.55 6.82
N LEU A 282 22.07 7.21 5.54
CA LEU A 282 21.23 6.23 4.85
C LEU A 282 21.45 4.80 5.39
N PRO A 283 20.40 3.96 5.47
CA PRO A 283 20.43 2.69 6.19
C PRO A 283 21.19 1.58 5.43
N LYS A 284 22.51 1.47 5.65
CA LYS A 284 23.37 0.50 4.92
C LYS A 284 23.00 -0.96 5.16
N GLY A 285 22.60 -1.32 6.38
CA GLY A 285 22.19 -2.69 6.69
C GLY A 285 20.98 -3.12 5.88
N GLN A 286 20.00 -2.22 5.77
CA GLN A 286 18.80 -2.41 4.97
C GLN A 286 19.11 -2.46 3.47
N GLU A 287 19.93 -1.52 2.99
CA GLU A 287 20.39 -1.44 1.60
C GLU A 287 21.07 -2.75 1.15
N ALA A 288 22.04 -3.24 1.92
CA ALA A 288 22.78 -4.45 1.62
C ALA A 288 21.89 -5.70 1.63
N PHE A 289 20.96 -5.77 2.60
CA PHE A 289 20.01 -6.87 2.70
C PHE A 289 19.09 -6.93 1.47
N LEU A 290 18.45 -5.82 1.11
CA LEU A 290 17.51 -5.77 -0.02
C LEU A 290 18.20 -6.07 -1.35
N ARG A 291 19.41 -5.55 -1.58
CA ARG A 291 20.22 -5.90 -2.76
C ARG A 291 20.48 -7.41 -2.86
N LYS A 292 20.82 -8.06 -1.75
CA LYS A 292 21.00 -9.52 -1.71
C LYS A 292 19.71 -10.27 -2.02
N CYS A 293 18.57 -9.80 -1.52
CA CYS A 293 17.26 -10.41 -1.80
C CYS A 293 16.94 -10.38 -3.31
N LEU A 294 17.24 -9.27 -3.99
CA LEU A 294 16.96 -9.15 -5.42
C LEU A 294 17.80 -10.09 -6.27
N VAL A 295 19.05 -10.32 -5.90
CA VAL A 295 19.92 -11.28 -6.59
C VAL A 295 19.39 -12.71 -6.48
N SER A 296 18.71 -13.05 -5.39
CA SER A 296 18.16 -14.39 -5.17
C SER A 296 16.72 -14.56 -5.70
N PHE A 297 16.17 -13.59 -6.43
CA PHE A 297 14.83 -13.70 -7.00
C PHE A 297 14.79 -14.79 -8.09
N PRO A 298 13.89 -15.77 -8.02
CA PRO A 298 13.93 -16.93 -8.91
C PRO A 298 13.52 -16.65 -10.37
N HIS A 299 12.87 -15.53 -10.65
CA HIS A 299 12.29 -15.22 -11.96
C HIS A 299 13.01 -14.05 -12.66
N ALA A 300 14.24 -14.31 -13.13
CA ALA A 300 15.08 -13.30 -13.80
C ALA A 300 14.49 -12.76 -15.12
N GLU A 301 13.53 -13.48 -15.71
CA GLU A 301 12.76 -13.09 -16.89
C GLU A 301 11.82 -11.90 -16.64
N SER A 302 11.46 -11.65 -15.36
CA SER A 302 10.62 -10.53 -14.96
C SER A 302 11.14 -9.21 -15.52
N THR A 303 10.27 -8.49 -16.23
CA THR A 303 10.59 -7.17 -16.79
C THR A 303 10.72 -6.15 -15.69
N LEU A 304 9.81 -6.18 -14.71
CA LEU A 304 9.82 -5.28 -13.55
C LEU A 304 11.09 -5.47 -12.71
N TRP A 305 11.46 -6.73 -12.43
CA TRP A 305 12.69 -7.04 -11.69
C TRP A 305 13.93 -6.57 -12.45
N ARG A 306 14.04 -6.84 -13.77
CA ARG A 306 15.20 -6.40 -14.57
C ARG A 306 15.36 -4.88 -14.58
N GLN A 307 14.27 -4.14 -14.74
CA GLN A 307 14.28 -2.68 -14.67
C GLN A 307 14.72 -2.19 -13.29
N THR A 308 14.16 -2.80 -12.23
CA THR A 308 14.46 -2.47 -10.83
C THR A 308 15.93 -2.71 -10.49
N VAL A 309 16.47 -3.89 -10.84
CA VAL A 309 17.87 -4.25 -10.61
C VAL A 309 18.82 -3.35 -11.41
N THR A 310 18.45 -2.98 -12.63
CA THR A 310 19.25 -2.04 -13.45
C THR A 310 19.34 -0.67 -12.79
N GLN A 311 18.21 -0.14 -12.31
CA GLN A 311 18.19 1.14 -11.58
C GLN A 311 19.03 1.08 -10.29
N ILE A 312 18.88 0.01 -9.50
CA ILE A 312 19.63 -0.18 -8.25
C ILE A 312 21.13 -0.36 -8.52
N GLY A 313 21.49 -1.05 -9.60
CA GLY A 313 22.88 -1.25 -10.01
C GLY A 313 23.59 0.05 -10.38
N GLY A 314 22.85 1.08 -10.82
CA GLY A 314 23.37 2.41 -11.13
C GLY A 314 23.58 3.32 -9.92
N VAL A 315 23.15 2.92 -8.72
CA VAL A 315 23.27 3.72 -7.49
C VAL A 315 24.23 3.05 -6.51
N GLU A 316 25.22 3.79 -6.02
CA GLU A 316 26.17 3.29 -5.02
C GLU A 316 25.50 3.09 -3.65
N VAL A 317 25.99 2.11 -2.88
CA VAL A 317 25.49 1.86 -1.52
C VAL A 317 25.76 3.07 -0.63
N GLY A 318 24.71 3.62 -0.03
CA GLY A 318 24.79 4.82 0.82
C GLY A 318 24.49 6.12 0.08
N GLN A 319 24.06 6.06 -1.18
CA GLN A 319 23.51 7.19 -1.93
C GLN A 319 21.98 7.05 -2.11
N ALA A 320 21.33 8.18 -2.40
CA ALA A 320 19.91 8.21 -2.73
C ALA A 320 19.72 8.17 -4.27
N PRO A 321 18.60 7.62 -4.79
CA PRO A 321 17.55 6.92 -4.04
C PRO A 321 18.02 5.58 -3.49
N THR A 322 17.52 5.20 -2.30
CA THR A 322 17.88 3.91 -1.70
C THR A 322 17.27 2.75 -2.47
N CYS A 323 17.80 1.54 -2.28
CA CYS A 323 17.22 0.31 -2.82
C CYS A 323 15.75 0.15 -2.39
N LEU A 324 15.42 0.47 -1.13
CA LEU A 324 14.02 0.47 -0.67
C LEU A 324 13.18 1.44 -1.48
N THR A 325 13.63 2.68 -1.67
CA THR A 325 12.89 3.70 -2.43
C THR A 325 12.63 3.26 -3.86
N ILE A 326 13.62 2.65 -4.53
CA ILE A 326 13.45 2.13 -5.89
C ILE A 326 12.44 0.97 -5.90
N LEU A 327 12.50 0.06 -4.92
CA LEU A 327 11.55 -1.04 -4.79
C LEU A 327 10.12 -0.57 -4.49
N GLU A 328 9.95 0.41 -3.59
CA GLU A 328 8.67 1.03 -3.30
C GLU A 328 8.09 1.68 -4.55
N ASN A 329 8.89 2.42 -5.33
CA ASN A 329 8.42 3.01 -6.58
C ASN A 329 8.06 1.96 -7.64
N ALA A 330 8.81 0.85 -7.72
CA ALA A 330 8.57 -0.22 -8.67
C ALA A 330 7.30 -1.03 -8.33
N ILE A 331 7.08 -1.35 -7.04
CA ILE A 331 5.98 -2.21 -6.59
C ILE A 331 4.72 -1.39 -6.30
N ASN A 332 4.86 -0.24 -5.64
CA ASN A 332 3.73 0.61 -5.22
C ASN A 332 3.40 1.72 -6.23
N GLY A 333 4.22 1.90 -7.27
CA GLY A 333 4.10 2.95 -8.25
C GLY A 333 4.78 4.26 -7.80
N PHE A 334 5.12 5.10 -8.78
CA PHE A 334 5.89 6.32 -8.56
C PHE A 334 5.01 7.40 -7.91
N SER A 335 5.27 7.73 -6.65
CA SER A 335 4.71 8.95 -6.04
C SER A 335 5.59 10.13 -6.44
N SER A 336 5.10 11.01 -7.31
CA SER A 336 5.82 12.23 -7.69
C SER A 336 6.34 12.97 -6.47
N PHE A 337 7.67 13.15 -6.46
CA PHE A 337 8.43 13.78 -5.39
C PHE A 337 8.06 15.26 -5.31
N SER A 338 7.10 15.56 -4.44
CA SER A 338 6.84 16.90 -3.99
C SER A 338 6.84 16.83 -2.48
N ARG A 339 7.61 17.70 -1.83
CA ARG A 339 7.43 18.08 -0.42
C ARG A 339 6.09 18.80 -0.28
N SER A 340 5.01 18.18 -0.73
CA SER A 340 3.68 18.73 -0.68
C SER A 340 3.20 18.49 0.74
N THR A 341 3.25 19.54 1.55
CA THR A 341 2.09 19.79 2.39
C THR A 341 0.89 19.77 1.44
N SER A 342 -0.02 18.83 1.61
CA SER A 342 -1.32 18.90 0.95
C SER A 342 -1.98 20.26 1.24
N ARG A 343 -3.00 20.65 0.48
CA ARG A 343 -3.76 21.90 0.76
C ARG A 343 -4.27 21.97 2.21
N ASP A 344 -4.36 20.83 2.88
CA ASP A 344 -4.85 20.66 4.25
C ASP A 344 -3.72 20.62 5.30
N GLY A 345 -2.46 20.87 4.92
CA GLY A 345 -1.30 20.87 5.83
C GLY A 345 -0.83 19.49 6.28
N ILE A 346 -1.41 18.41 5.74
CA ILE A 346 -1.01 17.03 6.06
C ILE A 346 0.31 16.73 5.34
N ILE A 347 1.29 16.27 6.12
CA ILE A 347 2.62 15.84 5.66
C ILE A 347 2.47 14.46 5.02
N ASN A 348 2.70 14.34 3.71
CA ASN A 348 2.62 13.04 3.00
C ASN A 348 4.00 12.43 2.78
N GLU A 349 4.76 12.25 3.87
CA GLU A 349 6.13 11.75 3.82
C GLU A 349 6.24 10.42 4.57
N PRO A 350 7.09 9.49 4.11
CA PRO A 350 7.29 8.23 4.81
C PRO A 350 8.02 8.44 6.13
N CYS A 351 7.66 7.61 7.11
CA CYS A 351 8.38 7.56 8.37
C CYS A 351 9.82 7.10 8.11
N ALA A 352 10.81 7.87 8.57
CA ALA A 352 12.23 7.56 8.41
C ALA A 352 12.68 6.24 9.09
N THR A 353 11.83 5.64 9.95
CA THR A 353 12.12 4.39 10.66
C THR A 353 11.47 3.19 9.98
N CYS A 354 10.14 3.23 9.80
CA CYS A 354 9.37 2.09 9.32
C CYS A 354 8.79 2.28 7.92
N SER A 355 8.99 3.42 7.27
CA SER A 355 8.41 3.76 5.96
C SER A 355 6.88 3.83 5.90
N ASP A 356 6.18 3.78 7.05
CA ASP A 356 4.74 4.06 7.08
C ASP A 356 4.49 5.51 6.66
N MET A 357 3.49 5.74 5.81
CA MET A 357 3.08 7.07 5.36
C MET A 357 1.56 7.22 5.39
N PRO A 358 1.01 8.44 5.53
CA PRO A 358 -0.44 8.65 5.66
C PRO A 358 -1.29 8.07 4.54
N SER A 359 -0.72 7.94 3.33
CA SER A 359 -1.43 7.31 2.21
C SER A 359 -1.76 5.82 2.42
N TYR A 360 -1.09 5.13 3.36
CA TYR A 360 -1.37 3.72 3.68
C TYR A 360 -2.53 3.54 4.65
N ALA A 361 -2.84 4.54 5.49
CA ALA A 361 -3.87 4.43 6.51
C ALA A 361 -4.45 5.81 6.85
N LYS A 362 -5.79 5.90 6.85
CA LYS A 362 -6.54 7.17 7.00
C LYS A 362 -6.15 8.00 8.22
N ASP A 363 -5.91 7.36 9.36
CA ASP A 363 -5.64 8.04 10.64
C ASP A 363 -4.15 8.16 10.96
N LEU A 364 -3.27 7.71 10.05
CA LEU A 364 -1.84 7.76 10.27
C LEU A 364 -1.32 9.17 9.98
N GLN A 365 -0.69 9.77 10.98
CA GLN A 365 -0.03 11.06 10.86
C GLN A 365 1.47 10.90 11.10
N VAL A 366 2.27 11.59 10.29
CA VAL A 366 3.70 11.73 10.50
C VAL A 366 4.02 13.15 10.96
N LYS A 367 5.05 13.30 11.79
CA LYS A 367 5.54 14.60 12.25
C LYS A 367 7.00 14.76 11.89
N TRP A 368 7.36 15.93 11.37
CA TRP A 368 8.74 16.30 11.11
C TRP A 368 9.56 16.34 12.39
N CYS A 369 10.84 15.98 12.27
CA CYS A 369 11.85 16.28 13.26
C CYS A 369 11.98 17.81 13.39
N SER A 370 11.72 18.32 14.59
CA SER A 370 11.75 19.75 14.90
C SER A 370 13.13 20.43 14.75
N ARG A 371 14.19 19.65 14.50
CA ARG A 371 15.55 20.16 14.33
C ARG A 371 15.97 20.28 12.87
N CYS A 372 15.74 19.25 12.07
CA CYS A 372 16.19 19.21 10.67
C CYS A 372 15.09 19.47 9.65
N HIS A 373 13.82 19.23 9.98
CA HIS A 373 12.70 19.30 9.04
C HIS A 373 12.86 18.40 7.78
N GLU A 374 13.68 17.35 7.87
CA GLU A 374 13.92 16.36 6.80
C GLU A 374 13.50 14.93 7.16
N ALA A 375 13.62 14.54 8.43
CA ALA A 375 13.13 13.23 8.86
C ALA A 375 11.72 13.36 9.43
N ALA A 376 10.79 12.50 9.01
CA ALA A 376 9.44 12.42 9.57
C ALA A 376 9.24 11.11 10.35
N TYR A 377 8.41 11.13 11.39
CA TYR A 377 8.12 9.95 12.22
C TYR A 377 6.62 9.79 12.46
N CYS A 378 6.12 8.56 12.30
CA CYS A 378 4.72 8.22 12.61
C CYS A 378 4.43 8.12 14.11
N SER A 379 5.47 7.96 14.94
CA SER A 379 5.32 7.81 16.39
C SER A 379 6.61 8.16 17.15
N VAL A 380 6.46 8.45 18.44
CA VAL A 380 7.60 8.63 19.36
C VAL A 380 8.44 7.36 19.47
N ALA A 381 7.82 6.18 19.37
CA ALA A 381 8.52 4.91 19.38
C ALA A 381 9.45 4.76 18.16
N CYS A 382 8.95 5.05 16.95
CA CYS A 382 9.77 5.05 15.74
C CYS A 382 10.91 6.07 15.82
N GLN A 383 10.63 7.26 16.34
CA GLN A 383 11.67 8.28 16.54
C GLN A 383 12.77 7.79 17.50
N LYS A 384 12.40 7.24 18.66
CA LYS A 384 13.36 6.70 19.65
C LYS A 384 14.19 5.56 19.06
N LEU A 385 13.56 4.68 18.29
CA LEU A 385 14.22 3.52 17.68
C LEU A 385 15.29 3.92 16.66
N HIS A 386 15.06 4.99 15.88
CA HIS A 386 16.02 5.50 14.90
C HIS A 386 16.99 6.55 15.46
N TRP A 387 16.71 7.12 16.64
CA TRP A 387 17.43 8.28 17.18
C TRP A 387 18.96 8.09 17.30
N PHE A 388 19.43 6.88 17.58
CA PHE A 388 20.87 6.59 17.69
C PHE A 388 21.64 6.92 16.40
N THR A 389 21.03 6.66 15.23
CA THR A 389 21.56 7.08 13.93
C THR A 389 21.21 8.53 13.66
N HIS A 390 19.93 8.89 13.75
CA HIS A 390 19.47 10.21 13.33
C HIS A 390 20.13 11.36 14.09
N LYS A 391 20.41 11.21 15.40
CA LYS A 391 21.08 12.24 16.20
C LYS A 391 22.43 12.66 15.60
N LYS A 392 23.19 11.71 15.03
CA LYS A 392 24.48 11.97 14.38
C LYS A 392 24.31 12.78 13.10
N TYR A 393 23.30 12.44 12.28
CA TYR A 393 23.11 13.01 10.94
C TYR A 393 22.14 14.19 10.89
N CYS A 394 21.38 14.45 11.95
CA CYS A 394 20.41 15.53 12.03
C CYS A 394 20.98 16.92 11.69
N PRO A 395 22.21 17.30 12.11
CA PRO A 395 22.81 18.58 11.71
C PRO A 395 23.08 18.66 10.21
N ILE A 396 23.55 17.58 9.59
CA ILE A 396 23.85 17.51 8.15
C ILE A 396 22.56 17.63 7.33
N LEU A 397 21.51 16.93 7.75
CA LEU A 397 20.19 17.03 7.13
C LEU A 397 19.60 18.44 7.25
N LYS A 398 19.81 19.10 8.40
CA LYS A 398 19.38 20.49 8.60
C LYS A 398 20.07 21.44 7.62
N GLU A 399 21.39 21.31 7.46
CA GLU A 399 22.16 22.14 6.53
C GLU A 399 21.70 21.91 5.07
N HIS A 400 21.42 20.66 4.70
CA HIS A 400 20.85 20.32 3.41
C HIS A 400 19.47 20.96 3.20
N HIS A 401 18.58 20.89 4.19
CA HIS A 401 17.27 21.56 4.11
C HIS A 401 17.40 23.06 3.88
N GLU A 402 18.26 23.71 4.65
CA GLU A 402 18.50 25.15 4.58
C GLU A 402 19.20 25.55 3.27
N SER A 403 20.05 24.70 2.69
CA SER A 403 20.67 24.96 1.39
C SER A 403 19.63 24.88 0.26
N VAL A 404 18.78 23.85 0.25
CA VAL A 404 17.69 23.70 -0.73
C VAL A 404 16.70 24.86 -0.63
N ALA A 405 16.31 25.26 0.58
CA ALA A 405 15.42 26.41 0.80
C ALA A 405 16.02 27.73 0.29
N ARG A 406 17.33 27.93 0.43
CA ARG A 406 18.06 29.09 -0.11
C ARG A 406 18.14 29.09 -1.64
N SER A 407 18.31 27.93 -2.26
CA SER A 407 18.32 27.82 -3.73
C SER A 407 16.94 28.12 -4.32
N GLN A 408 15.88 27.57 -3.73
CA GLN A 408 14.50 27.81 -4.18
C GLN A 408 14.04 29.26 -3.99
N SER A 409 14.53 29.97 -2.96
CA SER A 409 14.22 31.39 -2.79
C SER A 409 14.97 32.28 -3.79
N ARG A 410 16.18 31.89 -4.21
CA ARG A 410 16.93 32.56 -5.29
C ARG A 410 16.26 32.36 -6.65
N GLU A 411 15.78 31.16 -6.96
CA GLU A 411 15.04 30.88 -8.21
C GLU A 411 13.68 31.58 -8.29
N LYS A 412 13.06 31.89 -7.14
CA LYS A 412 11.80 32.64 -7.05
C LYS A 412 11.99 34.16 -6.96
N ALA A 413 13.22 34.66 -6.92
CA ALA A 413 13.46 36.09 -7.03
C ALA A 413 12.98 36.56 -8.42
N LYS A 414 12.16 37.62 -8.46
CA LYS A 414 11.71 38.19 -9.74
C LYS A 414 12.94 38.57 -10.57
N PRO A 415 12.95 38.32 -11.89
CA PRO A 415 13.99 38.85 -12.76
C PRO A 415 14.08 40.35 -12.53
N THR A 416 15.31 40.85 -12.44
CA THR A 416 15.59 42.29 -12.30
C THR A 416 15.01 43.05 -13.49
N GLU A 417 14.71 44.35 -13.35
CA GLU A 417 14.23 45.19 -14.47
C GLU A 417 15.18 45.11 -15.67
N GLU A 418 16.48 44.93 -15.43
CA GLU A 418 17.53 44.73 -16.43
C GLU A 418 17.38 43.39 -17.18
N GLU A 419 17.12 42.29 -16.45
CA GLU A 419 16.86 40.97 -17.05
C GLU A 419 15.53 40.94 -17.83
N MET A 420 14.52 41.67 -17.35
CA MET A 420 13.24 41.82 -18.07
C MET A 420 13.37 42.66 -19.34
N SER A 421 14.19 43.72 -19.31
CA SER A 421 14.49 44.56 -20.47
C SER A 421 15.26 43.77 -21.54
N ASN A 422 16.28 43.01 -21.15
CA ASN A 422 17.04 42.15 -22.07
C ASN A 422 16.16 41.07 -22.70
N PHE A 423 15.25 40.47 -21.94
CA PHE A 423 14.32 39.46 -22.45
C PHE A 423 13.28 40.05 -23.44
N GLN A 424 12.86 41.31 -23.23
CA GLN A 424 11.99 42.03 -24.17
C GLN A 424 12.72 42.44 -25.45
N GLU A 425 13.99 42.84 -25.36
CA GLU A 425 14.83 43.12 -26.53
C GLU A 425 15.10 41.85 -27.37
N GLU A 426 15.38 40.71 -26.71
CA GLU A 426 15.55 39.42 -27.40
C GLU A 426 14.27 38.96 -28.11
N ILE A 427 13.10 39.07 -27.48
CA ILE A 427 11.82 38.69 -28.12
C ILE A 427 11.48 39.60 -29.31
N SER A 428 11.78 40.91 -29.20
CA SER A 428 11.56 41.89 -30.27
C SER A 428 12.38 41.55 -31.54
N ALA A 429 13.55 40.95 -31.39
CA ALA A 429 14.40 40.54 -32.52
C ALA A 429 13.87 39.32 -33.30
N TYR A 430 12.94 38.54 -32.75
CA TYR A 430 12.39 37.32 -33.36
C TYR A 430 10.95 37.45 -33.88
N LEU A 431 10.30 38.59 -33.72
CA LEU A 431 8.97 38.85 -34.26
C LEU A 431 9.07 39.60 -35.60
N PRO A 432 8.56 39.06 -36.72
CA PRO A 432 8.53 39.80 -37.98
C PRO A 432 7.56 40.98 -37.87
N HIS A 433 8.00 42.15 -38.36
CA HIS A 433 7.24 43.41 -38.36
C HIS A 433 5.89 43.33 -39.08
#